data_AF-A0A956I4S9-F1
#
_entry.id   AF-A0A956I4S9-F1
#
_cell.length_a   1.000
_cell.length_b   1.000
_cell.length_c   1.000
_cell.angle_alpha   90.00
_cell.angle_beta   90.00
_cell.angle_gamma   90.00
#
_symmetry.space_group_name_H-M   'P 1'
#
loop_
_entity.id
_entity.type
_entity.pdbx_description
1 polymer ?
#
loop_
_entity_poly.entity_id
_entity_poly.type
_entity_poly.pdbx_seq_one_letter_code
_entity_poly.pdbx_strand_id
1 'polypeptide(L)'
;MKPTPLLLAALLLAACTNPAGASQLAGTRLNYNEAIARSGSEQLLLNLVRLRYLHAPQFFEVTSVTTQGTIRGGGTLGATGNIGDPMAVMPAIGGTFEWEETPTITYEPLQGQEFAQRLVSPIAADTIMQLVQVGWRIDNIFACCVQRVNGLSSPVISSRDPGFGGESFLRAGELLYQLQIHQVLEVDVVRRGEAPAEVFLVFAPTTDPRLLAAATEARTLLGLDPQRTHFRIYSSDDPLARSTAGIAT
;
A
#
# COMPACT_ATOMS: atom_id res chain seq x y z
N MET A 1 -23.47 63.50 16.61
CA MET A 1 -22.66 62.91 15.52
C MET A 1 -22.94 61.41 15.52
N LYS A 2 -23.59 60.89 14.47
CA LYS A 2 -24.15 59.53 14.46
C LYS A 2 -23.04 58.52 14.13
N PRO A 3 -22.76 57.49 14.97
CA PRO A 3 -21.67 56.52 14.75
C PRO A 3 -21.97 55.47 13.67
N THR A 4 -23.05 55.62 12.92
CA THR A 4 -23.56 54.65 11.94
C THR A 4 -22.62 54.31 10.77
N PRO A 5 -21.82 55.22 10.18
CA PRO A 5 -20.96 54.84 9.06
C PRO A 5 -19.75 54.01 9.49
N LEU A 6 -19.29 54.19 10.74
CA LEU A 6 -18.09 53.51 11.27
C LEU A 6 -18.39 52.06 11.64
N LEU A 7 -19.62 51.80 12.12
CA LEU A 7 -20.09 50.46 12.46
C LEU A 7 -20.36 49.61 11.21
N LEU A 8 -20.86 50.21 10.13
CA LEU A 8 -21.10 49.54 8.85
C LEU A 8 -19.78 49.17 8.15
N ALA A 9 -18.79 50.07 8.20
CA ALA A 9 -17.45 49.79 7.70
C ALA A 9 -16.80 48.64 8.49
N ALA A 10 -16.89 48.63 9.82
CA ALA A 10 -16.35 47.56 10.65
C ALA A 10 -16.99 46.18 10.34
N LEU A 11 -18.29 46.15 10.04
CA LEU A 11 -19.00 44.91 9.70
C LEU A 11 -18.59 44.37 8.32
N LEU A 12 -18.38 45.25 7.34
CA LEU A 12 -17.90 44.88 6.01
C LEU A 12 -16.44 44.38 6.03
N LEU A 13 -15.58 44.97 6.87
CA LEU A 13 -14.22 44.46 7.06
C LEU A 13 -14.18 43.10 7.77
N ALA A 14 -15.12 42.83 8.69
CA ALA A 14 -15.24 41.53 9.35
C ALA A 14 -15.75 40.41 8.43
N ALA A 15 -16.52 40.76 7.39
CA ALA A 15 -16.99 39.80 6.39
C ALA A 15 -15.89 39.33 5.43
N CYS A 16 -14.88 40.17 5.17
CA CYS A 16 -13.78 39.86 4.25
C CYS A 16 -12.66 39.02 4.89
N THR A 17 -12.63 38.86 6.21
CA THR A 17 -11.56 38.14 6.93
C THR A 17 -11.93 36.73 7.37
N ASN A 18 -13.13 36.24 6.99
CA ASN A 18 -13.60 34.95 7.47
C ASN A 18 -12.76 33.79 6.87
N PRO A 19 -11.94 33.07 7.66
CA PRO A 19 -11.04 32.02 7.18
C PRO A 19 -11.74 30.68 6.93
N ALA A 20 -13.08 30.66 6.95
CA ALA A 20 -13.91 29.47 6.90
C ALA A 20 -13.70 28.60 5.64
N GLY A 21 -13.15 29.16 4.55
CA GLY A 21 -12.79 28.39 3.36
C GLY A 21 -11.47 27.61 3.46
N ALA A 22 -10.48 28.13 4.21
CA ALA A 22 -9.15 27.51 4.30
C ALA A 22 -9.10 26.32 5.25
N SER A 23 -9.87 26.36 6.35
CA SER A 23 -9.96 25.26 7.31
C SER A 23 -10.74 24.05 6.77
N GLN A 24 -11.73 24.28 5.90
CA GLN A 24 -12.47 23.18 5.28
C GLN A 24 -11.66 22.44 4.21
N LEU A 25 -10.78 23.13 3.48
CA LEU A 25 -9.89 22.49 2.49
C LEU A 25 -8.98 21.41 3.10
N ALA A 26 -8.52 21.60 4.36
CA ALA A 26 -7.74 20.60 5.06
C ALA A 26 -8.55 19.34 5.41
N GLY A 27 -9.84 19.51 5.77
CA GLY A 27 -10.76 18.39 6.01
C GLY A 27 -11.09 17.62 4.74
N THR A 28 -11.30 18.30 3.61
CA THR A 28 -11.66 17.64 2.34
C THR A 28 -10.52 16.78 1.78
N ARG A 29 -9.25 17.21 1.94
CA ARG A 29 -8.09 16.43 1.47
C ARG A 29 -7.95 15.06 2.13
N LEU A 30 -8.22 14.97 3.44
CA LEU A 30 -8.18 13.70 4.15
C LEU A 30 -9.29 12.76 3.64
N ASN A 31 -10.51 13.28 3.47
CA ASN A 31 -11.63 12.51 2.94
C ASN A 31 -11.35 12.00 1.51
N TYR A 32 -10.75 12.84 0.64
CA TYR A 32 -10.35 12.40 -0.69
C TYR A 32 -9.25 11.34 -0.65
N ASN A 33 -8.23 11.50 0.20
CA ASN A 33 -7.16 10.52 0.34
C ASN A 33 -7.71 9.17 0.80
N GLU A 34 -8.59 9.16 1.80
CA GLU A 34 -9.26 7.95 2.28
C GLU A 34 -10.13 7.30 1.20
N ALA A 35 -10.92 8.09 0.47
CA ALA A 35 -11.76 7.59 -0.62
C ALA A 35 -10.91 6.96 -1.76
N ILE A 36 -9.80 7.61 -2.14
CA ILE A 36 -8.87 7.08 -3.14
C ILE A 36 -8.24 5.77 -2.64
N ALA A 37 -7.73 5.74 -1.40
CA ALA A 37 -7.13 4.54 -0.82
C ALA A 37 -8.12 3.37 -0.72
N ARG A 38 -9.36 3.65 -0.31
CA ARG A 38 -10.46 2.68 -0.26
C ARG A 38 -10.78 2.14 -1.65
N SER A 39 -10.97 3.02 -2.64
CA SER A 39 -11.27 2.60 -4.02
C SER A 39 -10.14 1.76 -4.62
N GLY A 40 -8.88 2.11 -4.35
CA GLY A 40 -7.73 1.32 -4.77
C GLY A 40 -7.72 -0.09 -4.15
N SER A 41 -8.08 -0.19 -2.86
CA SER A 41 -8.21 -1.47 -2.15
C SER A 41 -9.34 -2.33 -2.73
N GLU A 42 -10.51 -1.74 -2.99
CA GLU A 42 -11.65 -2.40 -3.62
C GLU A 42 -11.30 -2.90 -5.05
N GLN A 43 -10.57 -2.09 -5.82
CA GLN A 43 -10.07 -2.48 -7.15
C GLN A 43 -9.10 -3.67 -7.08
N LEU A 44 -8.17 -3.65 -6.12
CA LEU A 44 -7.23 -4.75 -5.90
C LEU A 44 -7.95 -6.05 -5.53
N LEU A 45 -8.93 -5.97 -4.62
CA LEU A 45 -9.75 -7.12 -4.23
C LEU A 45 -10.54 -7.68 -5.40
N LEU A 46 -11.15 -6.82 -6.22
CA LEU A 46 -11.87 -7.25 -7.42
C LEU A 46 -10.92 -7.92 -8.43
N ASN A 47 -9.71 -7.39 -8.60
CA ASN A 47 -8.70 -7.98 -9.48
C ASN A 47 -8.19 -9.33 -8.95
N LEU A 48 -8.10 -9.52 -7.64
CA LEU A 48 -7.79 -10.82 -7.04
C LEU A 48 -8.88 -11.85 -7.35
N VAL A 49 -10.15 -11.46 -7.25
CA VAL A 49 -11.29 -12.33 -7.64
C VAL A 49 -11.26 -12.63 -9.14
N ARG A 50 -10.97 -11.63 -9.99
CA ARG A 50 -10.81 -11.83 -11.44
C ARG A 50 -9.72 -12.86 -11.74
N LEU A 51 -8.55 -12.73 -11.11
CA LEU A 51 -7.45 -13.68 -11.26
C LEU A 51 -7.85 -15.09 -10.81
N ARG A 52 -8.64 -15.23 -9.73
CA ARG A 52 -9.16 -16.53 -9.29
C ARG A 52 -10.04 -17.20 -10.35
N TYR A 53 -10.82 -16.42 -11.11
CA TYR A 53 -11.65 -16.90 -12.21
C TYR A 53 -10.97 -16.78 -13.58
N LEU A 54 -9.64 -16.59 -13.64
CA LEU A 54 -8.86 -16.49 -14.88
C LEU A 54 -9.27 -15.33 -15.79
N HIS A 55 -9.87 -14.28 -15.22
CA HIS A 55 -10.16 -13.03 -15.92
C HIS A 55 -8.97 -12.09 -15.83
N ALA A 56 -8.73 -11.30 -16.88
CA ALA A 56 -7.67 -10.31 -16.89
C ALA A 56 -7.93 -9.21 -15.84
N PRO A 57 -6.94 -8.88 -14.97
CA PRO A 57 -7.07 -7.77 -14.04
C PRO A 57 -7.05 -6.43 -14.80
N GLN A 58 -7.73 -5.43 -14.25
CA GLN A 58 -7.77 -4.08 -14.82
C GLN A 58 -7.50 -3.06 -13.73
N PHE A 59 -6.56 -2.15 -13.96
CA PHE A 59 -6.24 -1.09 -13.02
C PHE A 59 -6.54 0.27 -13.63
N PHE A 60 -7.23 1.11 -12.86
CA PHE A 60 -7.33 2.54 -13.10
C PHE A 60 -6.55 3.27 -12.03
N GLU A 61 -5.81 4.29 -12.43
CA GLU A 61 -5.10 5.21 -11.54
C GLU A 61 -5.79 6.57 -11.56
N VAL A 62 -5.84 7.23 -10.39
CA VAL A 62 -6.34 8.60 -10.28
C VAL A 62 -5.18 9.55 -10.55
N THR A 63 -5.12 10.12 -11.75
CA THR A 63 -4.02 10.98 -12.18
C THR A 63 -4.17 12.41 -11.64
N SER A 64 -5.40 12.91 -11.50
CA SER A 64 -5.65 14.24 -10.95
C SER A 64 -7.03 14.37 -10.30
N VAL A 65 -7.07 15.14 -9.20
CA VAL A 65 -8.30 15.61 -8.56
C VAL A 65 -8.28 17.12 -8.58
N THR A 66 -9.17 17.74 -9.36
CA THR A 66 -9.30 19.19 -9.45
C THR A 66 -10.64 19.60 -8.86
N THR A 67 -10.62 20.40 -7.80
CA THR A 67 -11.84 20.88 -7.14
C THR A 67 -12.13 22.33 -7.55
N GLN A 68 -13.35 22.59 -7.99
CA GLN A 68 -13.84 23.94 -8.22
C GLN A 68 -14.92 24.23 -7.17
N GLY A 69 -14.69 25.25 -6.34
CA GLY A 69 -15.63 25.69 -5.33
C GLY A 69 -16.26 27.02 -5.72
N THR A 70 -17.59 27.09 -5.72
CA THR A 70 -18.32 28.36 -5.82
C THR A 70 -18.92 28.72 -4.47
N ILE A 71 -18.57 29.91 -3.99
CA ILE A 71 -19.19 30.54 -2.81
C ILE A 71 -20.33 31.42 -3.29
N ARG A 72 -21.56 31.11 -2.89
CA ARG A 72 -22.71 31.99 -3.08
C ARG A 72 -23.12 32.57 -1.73
N GLY A 73 -22.91 33.86 -1.56
CA GLY A 73 -23.38 34.63 -0.40
C GLY A 73 -24.53 35.54 -0.81
N GLY A 74 -25.70 35.39 -0.19
CA GLY A 74 -26.86 36.23 -0.43
C GLY A 74 -27.34 36.87 0.88
N GLY A 75 -27.45 38.20 0.91
CA GLY A 75 -28.00 38.96 2.03
C GLY A 75 -29.35 39.57 1.67
N THR A 76 -30.38 39.34 2.49
CA THR A 76 -31.69 39.94 2.33
C THR A 76 -31.95 40.91 3.48
N LEU A 77 -32.21 42.18 3.16
CA LEU A 77 -32.77 43.15 4.09
C LEU A 77 -34.26 43.32 3.75
N GLY A 78 -35.12 42.96 4.69
CA GLY A 78 -36.56 43.14 4.59
C GLY A 78 -37.13 43.77 5.85
N ALA A 79 -38.41 44.08 5.83
CA ALA A 79 -39.16 44.47 7.02
C ALA A 79 -40.46 43.68 7.03
N THR A 80 -40.77 43.05 8.16
CA THR A 80 -42.00 42.26 8.33
C THR A 80 -42.93 43.04 9.24
N GLY A 81 -44.14 43.33 8.79
CA GLY A 81 -45.15 44.04 9.59
C GLY A 81 -46.57 43.71 9.13
N ASN A 82 -47.54 43.81 10.04
CA ASN A 82 -48.95 43.56 9.75
C ASN A 82 -49.60 44.82 9.14
N ILE A 83 -50.38 44.63 8.06
CA ILE A 83 -51.11 45.73 7.42
C ILE A 83 -52.24 46.19 8.35
N GLY A 84 -52.03 47.31 9.04
CA GLY A 84 -53.00 47.89 9.98
C GLY A 84 -52.38 48.47 11.24
N ASP A 85 -51.13 48.14 11.56
CA ASP A 85 -50.43 48.67 12.75
C ASP A 85 -49.07 49.28 12.36
N PRO A 86 -48.95 50.62 12.28
CA PRO A 86 -47.70 51.31 11.91
C PRO A 86 -46.54 51.04 12.89
N MET A 87 -46.81 50.55 14.10
CA MET A 87 -45.80 50.26 15.12
C MET A 87 -45.26 48.83 15.08
N ALA A 88 -45.83 47.95 14.24
CA ALA A 88 -45.48 46.53 14.18
C ALA A 88 -44.46 46.16 13.07
N VAL A 89 -43.80 47.14 12.47
CA VAL A 89 -42.80 46.91 11.41
C VAL A 89 -41.44 46.57 12.04
N MET A 90 -41.05 45.29 12.00
CA MET A 90 -39.75 44.82 12.48
C MET A 90 -38.77 44.66 11.31
N PRO A 91 -37.53 45.17 11.41
CA PRO A 91 -36.49 44.91 10.42
C PRO A 91 -36.07 43.44 10.49
N ALA A 92 -36.01 42.78 9.33
CA ALA A 92 -35.56 41.41 9.16
C ALA A 92 -34.27 41.40 8.34
N ILE A 93 -33.21 40.82 8.89
CA ILE A 93 -31.93 40.62 8.22
C ILE A 93 -31.72 39.12 8.09
N GLY A 94 -31.67 38.64 6.86
CA GLY A 94 -31.36 37.26 6.52
C GLY A 94 -30.03 37.18 5.77
N GLY A 95 -29.18 36.21 6.12
CA GLY A 95 -27.97 35.89 5.39
C GLY A 95 -27.98 34.42 4.99
N THR A 96 -27.63 34.13 3.75
CA THR A 96 -27.47 32.78 3.22
C THR A 96 -26.04 32.63 2.71
N PHE A 97 -25.38 31.54 3.10
CA PHE A 97 -24.08 31.14 2.58
C PHE A 97 -24.23 29.72 2.04
N GLU A 98 -24.08 29.56 0.74
CA GLU A 98 -24.12 28.28 0.06
C GLU A 98 -22.74 28.02 -0.54
N TRP A 99 -22.15 26.88 -0.19
CA TRP A 99 -20.89 26.40 -0.72
C TRP A 99 -21.17 25.17 -1.56
N GLU A 100 -20.86 25.24 -2.85
CA GLU A 100 -20.97 24.12 -3.79
C GLU A 100 -19.58 23.80 -4.33
N GLU A 101 -19.17 22.53 -4.24
CA GLU A 101 -17.90 22.04 -4.76
C GLU A 101 -18.15 20.96 -5.81
N THR A 102 -17.58 21.16 -7.00
CA THR A 102 -17.66 20.21 -8.12
C THR A 102 -16.27 19.63 -8.39
N PRO A 103 -15.91 18.47 -7.82
CA PRO A 103 -14.63 17.82 -8.09
C PRO A 103 -14.64 17.16 -9.48
N THR A 104 -13.63 17.44 -10.29
CA THR A 104 -13.32 16.68 -11.51
C THR A 104 -12.22 15.68 -11.19
N ILE A 105 -12.52 14.39 -11.32
CA ILE A 105 -11.56 13.29 -11.13
C ILE A 105 -11.19 12.71 -12.49
N THR A 106 -9.90 12.71 -12.81
CA THR A 106 -9.38 12.13 -14.06
C THR A 106 -8.80 10.74 -13.79
N TYR A 107 -9.24 9.74 -14.55
CA TYR A 107 -8.76 8.36 -14.46
C TYR A 107 -7.93 7.98 -15.68
N GLU A 108 -6.83 7.27 -15.46
CA GLU A 108 -6.01 6.69 -16.53
C GLU A 108 -6.01 5.15 -16.43
N PRO A 109 -6.40 4.43 -17.50
CA PRO A 109 -6.34 2.99 -17.51
C PRO A 109 -4.90 2.49 -17.68
N LEU A 110 -4.44 1.68 -16.72
CA LEU A 110 -3.21 0.90 -16.88
C LEU A 110 -3.54 -0.35 -17.71
N GLN A 111 -3.40 -0.25 -19.03
CA GLN A 111 -3.74 -1.31 -19.99
C GLN A 111 -2.65 -1.48 -21.07
N GLY A 112 -2.74 -2.57 -21.83
CA GLY A 112 -1.88 -2.82 -22.99
C GLY A 112 -0.73 -3.77 -22.72
N GLN A 113 0.17 -3.86 -23.72
CA GLN A 113 1.24 -4.86 -23.75
C GLN A 113 2.28 -4.64 -22.65
N GLU A 114 2.62 -3.39 -22.30
CA GLU A 114 3.56 -3.10 -21.22
C GLU A 114 3.03 -3.54 -19.86
N PHE A 115 1.75 -3.30 -19.57
CA PHE A 115 1.12 -3.76 -18.34
C PHE A 115 1.12 -5.30 -18.26
N ALA A 116 0.74 -5.97 -19.35
CA ALA A 116 0.78 -7.42 -19.42
C ALA A 116 2.21 -7.95 -19.20
N GLN A 117 3.22 -7.37 -19.86
CA GLN A 117 4.63 -7.77 -19.69
C GLN A 117 5.10 -7.62 -18.24
N ARG A 118 4.77 -6.50 -17.57
CA ARG A 118 5.10 -6.29 -16.15
C ARG A 118 4.39 -7.27 -15.21
N LEU A 119 3.21 -7.76 -15.58
CA LEU A 119 2.48 -8.73 -14.77
C LEU A 119 3.07 -10.15 -14.83
N VAL A 120 3.66 -10.53 -15.97
CA VAL A 120 4.29 -11.86 -16.16
C VAL A 120 5.81 -11.86 -16.02
N SER A 121 6.45 -10.70 -15.88
CA SER A 121 7.89 -10.62 -15.65
C SER A 121 8.26 -11.29 -14.32
N PRO A 122 9.29 -12.14 -14.28
CA PRO A 122 9.79 -12.69 -13.02
C PRO A 122 10.20 -11.59 -12.05
N ILE A 123 9.93 -11.81 -10.76
CA ILE A 123 10.43 -10.93 -9.70
C ILE A 123 11.92 -11.23 -9.51
N ALA A 124 12.76 -10.21 -9.61
CA ALA A 124 14.19 -10.36 -9.40
C ALA A 124 14.49 -10.75 -7.94
N ALA A 125 15.42 -11.68 -7.73
CA ALA A 125 15.76 -12.21 -6.41
C ALA A 125 16.26 -11.12 -5.45
N ASP A 126 16.97 -10.12 -5.96
CA ASP A 126 17.44 -8.97 -5.17
C ASP A 126 16.27 -8.13 -4.62
N THR A 127 15.18 -8.02 -5.36
CA THR A 127 13.96 -7.30 -4.93
C THR A 127 13.27 -8.05 -3.79
N ILE A 128 13.13 -9.38 -3.92
CA ILE A 128 12.58 -10.25 -2.88
C ILE A 128 13.38 -10.09 -1.57
N MET A 129 14.69 -10.00 -1.70
CA MET A 129 15.63 -10.03 -0.58
C MET A 129 15.74 -8.66 0.10
N GLN A 130 15.58 -7.58 -0.68
CA GLN A 130 15.37 -6.23 -0.14
C GLN A 130 14.09 -6.16 0.72
N LEU A 131 13.00 -6.83 0.34
CA LEU A 131 11.79 -6.86 1.18
C LEU A 131 12.07 -7.51 2.55
N VAL A 132 12.82 -8.61 2.56
CA VAL A 132 13.24 -9.28 3.81
C VAL A 132 14.08 -8.33 4.67
N GLN A 133 15.02 -7.59 4.08
CA GLN A 133 15.83 -6.58 4.79
C GLN A 133 15.00 -5.44 5.37
N VAL A 134 13.92 -5.02 4.69
CA VAL A 134 12.97 -3.99 5.18
C VAL A 134 12.12 -4.51 6.35
N GLY A 135 12.22 -5.81 6.69
CA GLY A 135 11.51 -6.41 7.81
C GLY A 135 10.23 -7.12 7.42
N TRP A 136 10.01 -7.38 6.12
CA TRP A 136 8.95 -8.30 5.73
C TRP A 136 9.25 -9.70 6.24
N ARG A 137 8.20 -10.40 6.64
CA ARG A 137 8.34 -11.76 7.16
C ARG A 137 8.79 -12.70 6.04
N ILE A 138 9.90 -13.40 6.27
CA ILE A 138 10.47 -14.30 5.28
C ILE A 138 9.56 -15.49 4.95
N ASP A 139 8.73 -15.96 5.90
CA ASP A 139 7.78 -17.05 5.69
C ASP A 139 6.73 -16.72 4.61
N ASN A 140 6.15 -15.51 4.65
CA ASN A 140 5.18 -15.04 3.66
C ASN A 140 5.82 -14.86 2.29
N ILE A 141 7.02 -14.28 2.26
CA ILE A 141 7.77 -14.10 1.01
C ILE A 141 8.10 -15.45 0.40
N PHE A 142 8.57 -16.40 1.21
CA PHE A 142 8.90 -17.74 0.79
C PHE A 142 7.66 -18.48 0.25
N ALA A 143 6.52 -18.40 0.94
CA ALA A 143 5.26 -19.01 0.51
C ALA A 143 4.71 -18.43 -0.80
N CYS A 144 4.85 -17.12 -1.02
CA CYS A 144 4.28 -16.42 -2.17
C CYS A 144 5.21 -16.42 -3.40
N CYS A 145 6.51 -16.30 -3.20
CA CYS A 145 7.47 -16.02 -4.26
C CYS A 145 8.33 -17.23 -4.65
N VAL A 146 8.48 -18.23 -3.76
CA VAL A 146 9.32 -19.41 -4.00
C VAL A 146 8.45 -20.60 -4.36
N GLN A 147 8.66 -21.16 -5.55
CA GLN A 147 7.93 -22.34 -5.99
C GLN A 147 8.64 -23.62 -5.56
N ARG A 148 9.98 -23.64 -5.66
CA ARG A 148 10.81 -24.75 -5.22
C ARG A 148 12.13 -24.23 -4.67
N VAL A 149 12.68 -24.92 -3.67
CA VAL A 149 14.03 -24.69 -3.15
C VAL A 149 14.65 -25.99 -2.66
N ASN A 150 15.86 -26.27 -3.13
CA ASN A 150 16.68 -27.41 -2.69
C ASN A 150 15.90 -28.73 -2.52
N GLY A 151 14.98 -29.03 -3.45
CA GLY A 151 14.14 -30.24 -3.45
C GLY A 151 12.77 -30.10 -2.76
N LEU A 152 12.56 -29.08 -1.92
CA LEU A 152 11.27 -28.72 -1.36
C LEU A 152 10.40 -28.00 -2.40
N SER A 153 9.09 -28.21 -2.34
CA SER A 153 8.12 -27.61 -3.26
C SER A 153 7.00 -26.93 -2.48
N SER A 154 6.60 -25.75 -2.93
CA SER A 154 5.51 -24.99 -2.32
C SER A 154 4.19 -25.76 -2.37
N PRO A 155 3.33 -25.68 -1.32
CA PRO A 155 2.01 -26.31 -1.27
C PRO A 155 1.12 -26.03 -2.48
N VAL A 156 1.26 -24.84 -3.08
CA VAL A 156 0.49 -24.44 -4.26
C VAL A 156 0.77 -25.38 -5.44
N ILE A 157 2.00 -25.85 -5.58
CA ILE A 157 2.44 -26.77 -6.64
C ILE A 157 2.31 -28.22 -6.17
N SER A 158 2.64 -28.50 -4.91
CA SER A 158 2.56 -29.85 -4.35
C SER A 158 1.12 -30.34 -4.16
N SER A 159 0.11 -29.45 -4.19
CA SER A 159 -1.30 -29.86 -4.19
C SER A 159 -1.68 -30.77 -5.36
N ARG A 160 -0.88 -30.77 -6.44
CA ARG A 160 -1.05 -31.69 -7.58
C ARG A 160 -0.45 -33.08 -7.32
N ASP A 161 0.34 -33.24 -6.26
CA ASP A 161 1.04 -34.48 -5.90
C ASP A 161 1.20 -34.58 -4.35
N PRO A 162 0.23 -35.19 -3.63
CA PRO A 162 0.08 -35.11 -2.17
C PRO A 162 1.23 -35.70 -1.32
N GLY A 163 2.31 -36.19 -1.94
CA GLY A 163 3.52 -36.69 -1.26
C GLY A 163 4.73 -35.74 -1.28
N PHE A 164 4.70 -34.62 -1.99
CA PHE A 164 5.90 -33.79 -2.22
C PHE A 164 6.01 -32.60 -1.26
N GLY A 165 6.52 -32.82 -0.05
CA GLY A 165 7.31 -31.84 0.73
C GLY A 165 6.66 -30.49 1.10
N GLY A 166 5.34 -30.31 0.91
CA GLY A 166 4.66 -29.04 1.19
C GLY A 166 4.69 -28.65 2.66
N GLU A 167 4.51 -29.62 3.57
CA GLU A 167 4.64 -29.39 5.02
C GLU A 167 6.07 -29.01 5.41
N SER A 168 7.07 -29.72 4.87
CA SER A 168 8.49 -29.42 5.07
C SER A 168 8.87 -28.04 4.52
N PHE A 169 8.27 -27.61 3.42
CA PHE A 169 8.44 -26.27 2.85
C PHE A 169 7.87 -25.18 3.78
N LEU A 170 6.64 -25.36 4.26
CA LEU A 170 6.04 -24.41 5.22
C LEU A 170 6.84 -24.37 6.53
N ARG A 171 7.30 -25.52 7.01
CA ARG A 171 8.14 -25.64 8.20
C ARG A 171 9.47 -24.92 8.02
N ALA A 172 10.12 -25.07 6.86
CA ALA A 172 11.34 -24.33 6.56
C ALA A 172 11.10 -22.81 6.60
N GLY A 173 10.01 -22.33 6.00
CA GLY A 173 9.63 -20.91 6.06
C GLY A 173 9.41 -20.41 7.49
N GLU A 174 8.69 -21.17 8.32
CA GLU A 174 8.45 -20.85 9.73
C GLU A 174 9.75 -20.75 10.53
N LEU A 175 10.65 -21.73 10.37
CA LEU A 175 11.95 -21.72 11.05
C LEU A 175 12.81 -20.53 10.62
N LEU A 176 12.85 -20.23 9.33
CA LEU A 176 13.56 -19.04 8.82
C LEU A 176 12.99 -17.76 9.44
N TYR A 177 11.66 -17.66 9.59
CA TYR A 177 11.04 -16.52 10.25
C TYR A 177 11.40 -16.43 11.73
N GLN A 178 11.40 -17.55 12.47
CA GLN A 178 11.86 -17.56 13.86
C GLN A 178 13.31 -17.08 13.98
N LEU A 179 14.19 -17.52 13.09
CA LEU A 179 15.58 -17.07 13.11
C LEU A 179 15.71 -15.59 12.71
N GLN A 180 14.87 -15.10 11.80
CA GLN A 180 14.83 -13.69 11.38
C GLN A 180 14.45 -12.77 12.55
N ILE A 181 13.37 -13.08 13.28
CA ILE A 181 12.91 -12.23 14.40
C ILE A 181 13.91 -12.18 15.57
N HIS A 182 14.77 -13.19 15.68
CA HIS A 182 15.83 -13.29 16.68
C HIS A 182 17.21 -12.82 16.16
N GLN A 183 17.27 -12.23 14.96
CA GLN A 183 18.51 -11.76 14.31
C GLN A 183 19.60 -12.85 14.18
N VAL A 184 19.19 -14.12 14.12
CA VAL A 184 20.07 -15.26 13.82
C VAL A 184 20.15 -15.50 12.32
N LEU A 185 19.18 -14.97 11.56
CA LEU A 185 19.14 -15.01 10.11
C LEU A 185 19.18 -13.59 9.55
N GLU A 186 20.18 -13.33 8.72
CA GLU A 186 20.35 -12.07 7.99
C GLU A 186 20.39 -12.33 6.49
N VAL A 187 20.06 -11.31 5.72
CA VAL A 187 20.16 -11.33 4.25
C VAL A 187 21.15 -10.26 3.86
N ASP A 188 22.25 -10.67 3.24
CA ASP A 188 23.26 -9.76 2.71
C ASP A 188 23.12 -9.65 1.19
N VAL A 189 23.24 -8.43 0.68
CA VAL A 189 23.12 -8.14 -0.76
C VAL A 189 24.39 -7.43 -1.19
N VAL A 190 25.24 -8.17 -1.88
CA VAL A 190 26.52 -7.67 -2.37
C VAL A 190 26.37 -7.26 -3.83
N ARG A 191 26.50 -5.96 -4.10
CA ARG A 191 26.60 -5.44 -5.47
C ARG A 191 28.06 -5.18 -5.82
N ARG A 192 28.52 -5.78 -6.93
CA ARG A 192 29.87 -5.56 -7.45
C ARG A 192 29.79 -4.90 -8.84
N GLY A 193 29.84 -3.57 -8.85
CA GLY A 193 29.84 -2.79 -10.09
C GLY A 193 28.55 -2.97 -10.90
N GLU A 194 28.69 -3.29 -12.19
CA GLU A 194 27.58 -3.52 -13.13
C GLU A 194 27.02 -4.96 -13.10
N ALA A 195 27.60 -5.86 -12.29
CA ALA A 195 27.11 -7.24 -12.17
C ALA A 195 25.77 -7.30 -11.40
N PRO A 196 24.91 -8.30 -11.71
CA PRO A 196 23.70 -8.54 -10.93
C PRO A 196 24.02 -8.74 -9.46
N ALA A 197 23.18 -8.20 -8.57
CA ALA A 197 23.38 -8.29 -7.13
C ALA A 197 23.44 -9.75 -6.67
N GLU A 198 24.49 -10.12 -5.93
CA GLU A 198 24.59 -11.43 -5.31
C GLU A 198 23.93 -11.37 -3.95
N VAL A 199 22.97 -12.26 -3.71
CA VAL A 199 22.28 -12.35 -2.42
C VAL A 199 22.81 -13.54 -1.63
N PHE A 200 23.09 -13.30 -0.35
CA PHE A 200 23.50 -14.30 0.61
C PHE A 200 22.51 -14.38 1.78
N LEU A 201 22.17 -15.61 2.15
CA LEU A 201 21.50 -15.91 3.40
C LEU A 201 22.57 -16.22 4.44
N VAL A 202 22.61 -15.43 5.50
CA VAL A 202 23.66 -15.49 6.53
C VAL A 202 23.05 -15.97 7.84
N PHE A 203 23.58 -17.07 8.37
CA PHE A 203 23.23 -17.55 9.71
C PHE A 203 24.28 -17.08 10.71
N ALA A 204 23.89 -16.16 11.58
CA ALA A 204 24.73 -15.68 12.67
C ALA A 204 24.89 -16.75 13.77
N PRO A 205 26.04 -16.80 14.46
CA PRO A 205 26.22 -17.69 15.60
C PRO A 205 25.28 -17.30 16.74
N THR A 206 24.65 -18.28 17.38
CA THR A 206 23.77 -18.08 18.53
C THR A 206 24.12 -19.04 19.66
N THR A 207 23.96 -18.57 20.90
CA THR A 207 24.23 -19.35 22.13
C THR A 207 22.95 -19.98 22.69
N ASP A 208 21.77 -19.57 22.22
CA ASP A 208 20.50 -20.12 22.68
C ASP A 208 20.28 -21.54 22.11
N PRO A 209 20.14 -22.58 22.97
CA PRO A 209 19.92 -23.95 22.53
C PRO A 209 18.68 -24.12 21.62
N ARG A 210 17.64 -23.31 21.81
CA ARG A 210 16.42 -23.39 21.00
C ARG A 210 16.66 -22.89 19.59
N LEU A 211 17.34 -21.76 19.45
CA LEU A 211 17.66 -21.16 18.15
C LEU A 211 18.72 -21.98 17.40
N LEU A 212 19.66 -22.61 18.12
CA LEU A 212 20.58 -23.59 17.55
C LEU A 212 19.83 -24.80 16.96
N ALA A 213 18.84 -25.35 17.68
CA ALA A 213 18.04 -26.45 17.18
C ALA A 213 17.22 -26.04 15.94
N ALA A 214 16.58 -24.87 15.98
CA ALA A 214 15.82 -24.32 14.85
C ALA A 214 16.71 -24.04 13.62
N ALA A 215 17.92 -23.49 13.81
CA ALA A 215 18.88 -23.27 12.73
C ALA A 215 19.38 -24.59 12.13
N THR A 216 19.60 -25.60 12.97
CA THR A 216 20.00 -26.93 12.50
C THR A 216 18.87 -27.58 11.70
N GLU A 217 17.63 -27.53 12.19
CA GLU A 217 16.44 -28.05 11.49
C GLU A 217 16.20 -27.32 10.16
N ALA A 218 16.33 -25.99 10.13
CA ALA A 218 16.19 -25.21 8.90
C ALA A 218 17.25 -25.61 7.86
N ARG A 219 18.51 -25.79 8.30
CA ARG A 219 19.61 -26.21 7.42
C ARG A 219 19.40 -27.61 6.90
N THR A 220 18.95 -28.56 7.72
CA THR A 220 18.70 -29.94 7.25
C THR A 220 17.56 -30.00 6.25
N LEU A 221 16.45 -29.28 6.50
CA LEU A 221 15.32 -29.20 5.58
C LEU A 221 15.70 -28.58 4.22
N LEU A 222 16.53 -27.53 4.24
CA LEU A 222 17.02 -26.87 3.03
C LEU A 222 18.25 -27.55 2.42
N GLY A 223 18.73 -28.66 2.99
CA GLY A 223 19.91 -29.40 2.50
C GLY A 223 21.22 -28.60 2.53
N LEU A 224 21.35 -27.65 3.46
CA LEU A 224 22.50 -26.74 3.57
C LEU A 224 23.65 -27.37 4.39
N ASP A 225 24.89 -27.01 4.04
CA ASP A 225 26.08 -27.44 4.78
C ASP A 225 26.07 -26.88 6.22
N PRO A 226 26.10 -27.73 7.27
CA PRO A 226 26.06 -27.26 8.66
C PRO A 226 27.27 -26.42 9.09
N GLN A 227 28.40 -26.47 8.38
CA GLN A 227 29.60 -25.70 8.73
C GLN A 227 29.66 -24.32 8.06
N ARG A 228 28.86 -24.09 7.02
CA ARG A 228 28.81 -22.79 6.35
C ARG A 228 27.83 -21.87 7.03
N THR A 229 28.19 -20.59 7.08
CA THR A 229 27.35 -19.51 7.61
C THR A 229 26.76 -18.64 6.52
N HIS A 230 27.39 -18.62 5.34
CA HIS A 230 26.98 -17.81 4.19
C HIS A 230 26.55 -18.72 3.05
N PHE A 231 25.30 -18.57 2.61
CA PHE A 231 24.74 -19.35 1.53
C PHE A 231 24.26 -18.45 0.40
N ARG A 232 24.83 -18.62 -0.79
CA ARG A 232 24.44 -17.84 -1.96
C ARG A 232 23.06 -18.30 -2.44
N ILE A 233 22.15 -17.35 -2.63
CA ILE A 233 20.86 -17.59 -3.27
C ILE A 233 21.04 -17.33 -4.78
N TYR A 234 20.58 -18.26 -5.59
CA TYR A 234 20.53 -18.12 -7.04
C TYR A 234 19.12 -18.41 -7.55
N SER A 235 18.65 -17.64 -8.51
CA SER A 235 17.49 -18.01 -9.31
C SER A 235 17.97 -18.92 -10.44
N SER A 236 17.27 -20.02 -10.70
CA SER A 236 17.48 -20.77 -11.92
C SER A 236 16.70 -20.07 -13.04
N ASP A 237 17.38 -19.69 -14.12
CA ASP A 237 16.80 -19.00 -15.28
C ASP A 237 16.10 -19.95 -16.29
N ASP A 238 15.77 -21.18 -15.89
CA ASP A 238 15.08 -22.12 -16.77
C ASP A 238 13.61 -21.71 -16.98
N PRO A 239 13.21 -21.33 -18.22
CA PRO A 239 11.85 -20.87 -18.51
C PRO A 239 10.76 -21.94 -18.33
N LEU A 240 11.12 -23.23 -18.22
CA LEU A 240 10.21 -24.33 -17.91
C LEU A 240 10.14 -24.63 -16.40
N ALA A 241 11.16 -24.25 -15.63
CA ALA A 241 11.20 -24.34 -14.17
C ALA A 241 10.85 -22.97 -13.55
N ARG A 242 9.57 -22.61 -13.61
CA ARG A 242 9.06 -21.38 -13.01
C ARG A 242 9.53 -21.27 -11.54
N SER A 243 10.17 -20.14 -11.18
CA SER A 243 10.55 -19.73 -9.82
C SER A 243 11.24 -20.79 -8.94
N THR A 244 12.19 -21.54 -9.49
CA THR A 244 13.16 -22.31 -8.71
C THR A 244 14.21 -21.39 -8.12
N ALA A 245 14.14 -21.15 -6.81
CA ALA A 245 15.22 -20.51 -6.06
C ALA A 245 16.11 -21.61 -5.49
N GLY A 246 17.37 -21.65 -5.89
CA GLY A 246 18.36 -22.54 -5.30
C GLY A 246 19.15 -21.80 -4.24
N ILE A 247 19.49 -22.50 -3.15
CA ILE A 247 20.49 -22.02 -2.20
C ILE A 247 21.71 -22.91 -2.37
N ALA A 248 22.84 -22.31 -2.73
CA ALA A 248 24.09 -23.04 -2.96
C ALA A 248 24.56 -23.69 -1.65
N THR A 249 24.80 -24.99 -1.70
CA THR A 249 25.36 -25.81 -0.61
C THR A 249 26.84 -25.52 -0.40
#